data_AF-A0A7K0MXP4-F1
#
_entry.id   AF-A0A7K0MXP4-F1
#
_cell.length_a   1.000
_cell.length_b   1.000
_cell.length_c   1.000
_cell.angle_alpha   90.00
_cell.angle_beta   90.00
_cell.angle_gamma   90.00
#
_symmetry.space_group_name_H-M   'P 1'
#
loop_
_entity.id
_entity.type
_entity.pdbx_description
1 polymer ?
#
loop_
_entity_poly.entity_id
_entity_poly.type
_entity_poly.pdbx_seq_one_letter_code
_entity_poly.pdbx_strand_id
1 'polypeptide(L)'
;MTVSYLDLVDYIEIAAAVTGLDTATVIWAADLGLIDSALRSPAAGFGDTEFYPDFVDKAAVLLAHLARNHPLPDGNKRAAWVSLRLFIEINDWVWIKSPEIDSAESAVLAVASG
;
A
#
# COMPACT_ATOMS: atom_id res chain seq x y z
N MET A 1 12.21 11.98 -12.21
CA MET A 1 12.00 10.53 -12.30
C MET A 1 10.52 10.29 -12.50
N THR A 2 10.13 9.39 -13.40
CA THR A 2 8.73 8.98 -13.54
C THR A 2 8.44 7.96 -12.44
N VAL A 3 7.32 8.12 -11.73
CA VAL A 3 6.91 7.19 -10.67
C VAL A 3 6.09 6.05 -11.28
N SER A 4 6.46 4.81 -10.98
CA SER A 4 5.71 3.59 -11.29
C SER A 4 4.77 3.27 -10.12
N TYR A 5 3.48 3.13 -10.40
CA TYR A 5 2.46 2.85 -9.39
C TYR A 5 2.02 1.39 -9.43
N LEU A 6 1.65 0.86 -8.26
CA LEU A 6 1.03 -0.45 -8.16
C LEU A 6 -0.39 -0.42 -8.71
N ASP A 7 -0.79 -1.51 -9.35
CA ASP A 7 -2.16 -1.70 -9.81
C ASP A 7 -2.93 -2.73 -8.97
N LEU A 8 -4.18 -2.98 -9.36
CA LEU A 8 -5.06 -3.89 -8.64
C LEU A 8 -4.57 -5.33 -8.71
N VAL A 9 -3.94 -5.74 -9.81
CA VAL A 9 -3.37 -7.09 -9.97
C VAL A 9 -2.21 -7.27 -9.00
N ASP A 10 -1.30 -6.31 -8.94
CA ASP A 10 -0.19 -6.32 -7.99
C ASP A 10 -0.69 -6.49 -6.56
N TYR A 11 -1.72 -5.72 -6.17
CA TYR A 11 -2.29 -5.80 -4.83
C TYR A 11 -2.99 -7.14 -4.56
N ILE A 12 -3.72 -7.68 -5.52
CA ILE A 12 -4.42 -8.97 -5.37
C ILE A 12 -3.40 -10.09 -5.14
N GLU A 13 -2.28 -10.10 -5.88
CA GLU A 13 -1.20 -11.07 -5.70
C GLU A 13 -0.54 -10.92 -4.32
N ILE A 14 -0.30 -9.68 -3.88
CA ILE A 14 0.20 -9.40 -2.52
C ILE A 14 -0.79 -9.91 -1.47
N ALA A 15 -2.08 -9.59 -1.62
CA ALA A 15 -3.13 -9.97 -0.69
C ALA A 15 -3.27 -11.50 -0.60
N ALA A 16 -3.22 -12.20 -1.73
CA ALA A 16 -3.21 -13.66 -1.80
C ALA A 16 -2.00 -14.24 -1.04
N ALA A 17 -0.80 -13.72 -1.31
CA ALA A 17 0.42 -14.18 -0.66
C ALA A 17 0.40 -13.97 0.88
N VAL A 18 -0.07 -12.83 1.37
CA VAL A 18 -0.06 -12.54 2.83
C VAL A 18 -1.19 -13.22 3.60
N THR A 19 -2.30 -13.54 2.94
CA THR A 19 -3.45 -14.24 3.54
C THR A 19 -3.36 -15.75 3.40
N GLY A 20 -2.57 -16.25 2.46
CA GLY A 20 -2.50 -17.67 2.10
C GLY A 20 -3.70 -18.15 1.30
N LEU A 21 -4.48 -17.23 0.71
CA LEU A 21 -5.63 -17.51 -0.14
C LEU A 21 -5.23 -17.46 -1.61
N ASP A 22 -6.03 -18.07 -2.48
CA ASP A 22 -5.89 -17.85 -3.92
C ASP A 22 -6.50 -16.49 -4.34
N THR A 23 -6.08 -16.00 -5.51
CA THR A 23 -6.51 -14.68 -6.01
C THR A 23 -8.01 -14.59 -6.27
N ALA A 24 -8.68 -15.68 -6.69
CA ALA A 24 -10.13 -15.66 -6.90
C ALA A 24 -10.88 -15.51 -5.56
N THR A 25 -10.41 -16.19 -4.50
CA THR A 25 -10.95 -16.02 -3.14
C THR A 25 -10.74 -14.60 -2.62
N VAL A 26 -9.56 -14.01 -2.83
CA VAL A 26 -9.29 -12.60 -2.47
C VAL A 26 -10.24 -11.66 -3.21
N ILE A 27 -10.38 -11.81 -4.53
CA ILE A 27 -11.27 -10.98 -5.35
C ILE A 27 -12.71 -11.07 -4.86
N TRP A 28 -13.16 -12.26 -4.46
CA TRP A 28 -14.52 -12.45 -3.95
C TRP A 28 -14.73 -11.80 -2.57
N ALA A 29 -13.72 -11.84 -1.70
CA ALA A 29 -13.83 -11.37 -0.32
C ALA A 29 -13.51 -9.88 -0.13
N ALA A 30 -12.83 -9.25 -1.09
CA ALA A 30 -12.31 -7.90 -0.97
C ALA A 30 -13.26 -6.81 -1.51
N ASP A 31 -13.16 -5.61 -0.96
CA ASP A 31 -13.70 -4.41 -1.58
C ASP A 31 -12.68 -3.83 -2.57
N LEU A 32 -12.83 -4.20 -3.85
CA LEU A 32 -11.94 -3.74 -4.93
C LEU A 32 -11.97 -2.21 -5.11
N GLY A 33 -13.09 -1.55 -4.79
CA GLY A 33 -13.20 -0.10 -4.89
C GLY A 33 -12.35 0.62 -3.85
N LEU A 34 -12.30 0.09 -2.63
CA LEU A 34 -11.44 0.60 -1.57
C LEU A 34 -9.95 0.37 -1.86
N ILE A 35 -9.60 -0.78 -2.46
CA ILE A 35 -8.23 -1.07 -2.90
C ILE A 35 -7.82 -0.07 -3.99
N ASP A 36 -8.61 0.02 -5.05
CA ASP A 36 -8.33 0.86 -6.21
C ASP A 36 -8.24 2.35 -5.83
N SER A 37 -9.09 2.81 -4.92
CA SER A 37 -9.00 4.15 -4.33
C SER A 37 -7.69 4.37 -3.57
N ALA A 38 -7.27 3.40 -2.75
CA ALA A 38 -6.03 3.47 -2.00
C ALA A 38 -4.78 3.45 -2.90
N LEU A 39 -4.78 2.63 -3.96
CA LEU A 39 -3.68 2.56 -4.93
C LEU A 39 -3.51 3.86 -5.73
N ARG A 40 -4.59 4.63 -5.93
CA ARG A 40 -4.53 5.93 -6.61
C ARG A 40 -4.16 7.10 -5.72
N SER A 41 -4.26 6.97 -4.39
CA SER A 41 -3.95 8.06 -3.45
C SER A 41 -2.55 8.68 -3.64
N PRO A 42 -1.48 7.95 -4.01
CA PRO A 42 -0.16 8.54 -4.20
C PRO A 42 -0.06 9.49 -5.40
N ALA A 43 -0.96 9.34 -6.38
CA ALA A 43 -1.04 10.19 -7.56
C ALA A 43 -2.12 11.29 -7.43
N ALA A 44 -2.72 11.46 -6.24
CA ALA A 44 -3.77 12.43 -6.02
C ALA A 44 -3.28 13.88 -6.23
N GLY A 45 -4.14 14.70 -6.81
CA GLY A 45 -3.87 16.10 -7.13
C GLY A 45 -5.10 16.84 -7.63
N PHE A 46 -4.92 18.12 -7.93
CA PHE A 46 -5.95 18.98 -8.52
C PHE A 46 -5.36 19.80 -9.68
N GLY A 47 -5.92 19.62 -10.87
CA GLY A 47 -5.34 20.17 -12.09
C GLY A 47 -3.93 19.63 -12.30
N ASP A 48 -2.97 20.52 -12.51
CA ASP A 48 -1.55 20.19 -12.67
C ASP A 48 -0.77 20.16 -11.34
N THR A 49 -1.46 20.29 -10.19
CA THR A 49 -0.82 20.29 -8.87
C THR A 49 -0.99 18.95 -8.16
N GLU A 50 0.11 18.27 -7.88
CA GLU A 50 0.10 17.07 -7.05
C GLU A 50 0.00 17.42 -5.55
N PHE A 51 -0.74 16.62 -4.78
CA PHE A 51 -0.80 16.77 -3.32
C PHE A 51 0.45 16.22 -2.62
N TYR A 52 1.13 15.26 -3.25
CA TYR A 52 2.29 14.57 -2.69
C TYR A 52 3.46 14.63 -3.69
N PRO A 53 4.18 15.75 -3.80
CA PRO A 53 5.25 15.91 -4.78
C PRO A 53 6.49 15.06 -4.44
N ASP A 54 6.73 14.78 -3.17
CA ASP A 54 7.85 13.95 -2.71
C ASP A 54 7.48 12.47 -2.68
N PHE A 55 8.39 11.60 -3.15
CA PHE A 55 8.16 10.16 -3.21
C PHE A 55 7.87 9.55 -1.82
N VAL A 56 8.49 10.08 -0.77
CA VAL A 56 8.26 9.61 0.61
C VAL A 56 6.81 9.85 1.03
N ASP A 57 6.22 10.98 0.65
CA ASP A 57 4.82 11.29 0.94
C ASP A 57 3.88 10.39 0.14
N LYS A 58 4.21 10.12 -1.13
CA LYS A 58 3.50 9.14 -1.97
C LYS A 58 3.49 7.75 -1.32
N ALA A 59 4.64 7.32 -0.81
CA ALA A 59 4.78 6.03 -0.14
C ALA A 59 4.01 5.99 1.19
N ALA A 60 4.04 7.08 1.97
CA ALA A 60 3.33 7.19 3.23
C ALA A 60 1.80 7.16 3.04
N VAL A 61 1.26 7.89 2.05
CA VAL A 61 -0.18 7.91 1.79
C VAL A 61 -0.68 6.55 1.26
N LEU A 62 0.13 5.86 0.44
CA LEU A 62 -0.17 4.49 0.01
C LEU A 62 -0.36 3.57 1.21
N LEU A 63 0.63 3.54 2.12
CA LEU A 63 0.59 2.72 3.33
C LEU A 63 -0.66 3.05 4.17
N ALA A 64 -0.91 4.34 4.39
CA ALA A 64 -2.00 4.78 5.24
C ALA A 64 -3.38 4.39 4.70
N HIS A 65 -3.62 4.59 3.40
CA HIS A 65 -4.90 4.27 2.79
C HIS A 65 -5.13 2.75 2.76
N LEU A 66 -4.12 1.95 2.41
CA LEU A 66 -4.24 0.49 2.39
C LEU A 66 -4.43 -0.11 3.79
N ALA A 67 -3.77 0.45 4.81
CA ALA A 67 -3.87 -0.06 6.17
C ALA A 67 -5.21 0.28 6.85
N ARG A 68 -5.80 1.45 6.54
CA ARG A 68 -6.99 1.99 7.23
C ARG A 68 -8.31 1.68 6.53
N ASN A 69 -8.32 1.52 5.21
CA ASN A 69 -9.59 1.38 4.48
C ASN A 69 -10.23 0.00 4.60
N HIS A 70 -9.59 -0.95 5.30
CA HIS A 70 -10.08 -2.32 5.53
C HIS A 70 -10.67 -3.02 4.27
N PRO A 71 -10.01 -2.99 3.11
CA PRO A 71 -10.52 -3.65 1.91
C PRO A 71 -10.61 -5.17 2.00
N LEU A 72 -9.86 -5.79 2.91
CA LEU A 72 -9.85 -7.24 3.15
C LEU A 72 -10.50 -7.59 4.50
N PRO A 73 -11.10 -8.79 4.64
CA PRO A 73 -11.58 -9.26 5.95
C PRO A 73 -10.47 -9.39 7.01
N ASP A 74 -9.26 -9.79 6.60
CA ASP A 74 -8.04 -9.81 7.41
C ASP A 74 -6.82 -9.56 6.50
N GLY A 75 -5.68 -9.18 7.09
CA GLY A 75 -4.41 -9.05 6.37
C GLY A 75 -4.11 -7.64 5.87
N ASN A 76 -5.02 -6.66 6.02
CA ASN A 76 -4.84 -5.28 5.53
C ASN A 76 -3.48 -4.67 5.89
N LYS A 77 -3.06 -4.77 7.15
CA LYS A 77 -1.76 -4.24 7.62
C LYS A 77 -0.56 -4.94 6.94
N ARG A 78 -0.65 -6.26 6.77
CA ARG A 78 0.40 -7.07 6.11
C ARG A 78 0.47 -6.73 4.62
N ALA A 79 -0.67 -6.68 3.94
CA ALA A 79 -0.76 -6.31 2.53
C ALA A 79 -0.26 -4.88 2.28
N ALA A 80 -0.64 -3.92 3.15
CA ALA A 80 -0.17 -2.53 3.07
C ALA A 80 1.35 -2.42 3.23
N TRP A 81 1.94 -3.15 4.18
CA TRP A 81 3.38 -3.17 4.38
C TRP A 81 4.14 -3.76 3.18
N VAL A 82 3.67 -4.87 2.62
CA VAL A 82 4.28 -5.48 1.42
C VAL A 82 4.12 -4.56 0.21
N SER A 83 2.95 -3.93 0.04
CA SER A 83 2.70 -2.96 -1.03
C SER A 83 3.64 -1.75 -0.93
N LEU A 84 3.87 -1.23 0.27
CA LEU A 84 4.84 -0.16 0.49
C LEU A 84 6.25 -0.56 0.05
N ARG A 85 6.70 -1.76 0.45
CA ARG A 85 8.04 -2.25 0.07
C ARG A 85 8.17 -2.40 -1.43
N LEU A 86 7.19 -3.01 -2.08
CA LEU A 86 7.19 -3.17 -3.53
C LEU A 86 7.19 -1.81 -4.23
N PHE A 87 6.36 -0.86 -3.78
CA PHE A 87 6.31 0.48 -4.36
C PHE A 87 7.66 1.21 -4.26
N ILE A 88 8.38 1.06 -3.15
CA ILE A 88 9.75 1.58 -2.99
C ILE A 88 10.71 0.91 -3.98
N GLU A 89 10.65 -0.43 -4.07
CA GLU A 89 11.57 -1.23 -4.90
C GLU A 89 11.41 -0.98 -6.39
N ILE A 90 10.16 -0.95 -6.91
CA ILE A 90 9.91 -0.71 -8.35
C ILE A 90 10.23 0.72 -8.82
N ASN A 91 10.52 1.62 -7.88
CA ASN A 91 10.91 3.01 -8.14
C ASN A 91 12.40 3.25 -7.86
N ASP A 92 13.20 2.19 -7.68
CA ASP A 92 14.64 2.25 -7.41
C ASP A 92 15.01 2.99 -6.10
N TRP A 93 14.07 3.10 -5.16
CA TRP A 93 14.35 3.64 -3.83
C TRP A 93 14.84 2.55 -2.90
N VAL A 94 15.72 2.93 -1.98
CA VAL A 94 16.29 2.01 -0.98
C VAL A 94 16.08 2.54 0.42
N TRP A 95 15.88 1.61 1.36
CA TRP A 95 15.87 1.93 2.78
C TRP A 95 17.30 2.25 3.22
N ILE A 96 17.55 3.47 3.71
CA ILE A 96 18.85 3.85 4.29
C ILE A 96 19.19 2.93 5.46
N LYS A 97 18.18 2.61 6.27
CA LYS A 97 18.21 1.55 7.27
C LYS A 97 16.86 0.85 7.22
N SER A 98 16.86 -0.46 6.98
CA SER A 98 15.64 -1.24 7.11
C SER A 98 15.14 -1.14 8.56
N PRO A 99 13.87 -0.79 8.78
CA PRO A 99 13.35 -0.71 10.14
C PRO A 99 13.39 -2.10 10.77
N GLU A 100 13.72 -2.13 12.07
CA GLU A 100 13.55 -3.33 12.87
C GLU A 100 12.07 -3.72 12.88
N ILE A 101 11.79 -5.03 12.96
CA ILE A 101 10.44 -5.59 12.81
C ILE A 101 9.45 -4.89 13.75
N ASP A 102 9.80 -4.77 15.03
CA ASP A 102 8.94 -4.16 16.06
C ASP A 102 8.65 -2.68 15.77
N SER A 103 9.64 -1.95 15.23
CA SER A 103 9.48 -0.54 14.87
C SER A 103 8.58 -0.38 13.64
N ALA A 104 8.75 -1.24 12.62
CA ALA A 104 7.90 -1.25 11.44
C ALA A 104 6.45 -1.61 11.80
N GLU A 105 6.26 -2.63 12.63
CA GLU A 105 4.95 -3.03 13.13
C GLU A 105 4.27 -1.89 13.90
N SER A 106 4.98 -1.28 14.84
CA SER A 106 4.47 -0.16 15.63
C SER A 106 4.05 1.02 14.76
N ALA A 107 4.82 1.34 13.72
CA ALA A 107 4.49 2.40 12.78
C ALA A 107 3.22 2.08 11.97
N VAL A 108 3.10 0.86 11.44
CA VAL A 108 1.90 0.44 10.69
C VAL A 108 0.67 0.41 11.59
N LEU A 109 0.82 -0.03 12.85
CA LEU A 109 -0.26 -0.01 13.84
C LEU A 109 -0.70 1.43 14.15
N ALA A 110 0.24 2.34 14.36
CA ALA A 110 -0.06 3.75 14.62
C ALA A 110 -0.86 4.37 13.45
N VAL A 111 -0.42 4.11 12.21
CA VAL A 111 -1.11 4.56 11.00
C VAL A 111 -2.51 3.96 10.89
N ALA A 112 -2.68 2.66 11.16
CA ALA A 112 -3.97 1.99 11.11
C ALA A 112 -4.94 2.45 12.21
N SER A 113 -4.44 2.96 13.33
CA SER A 113 -5.25 3.40 14.48
C SER A 113 -5.75 4.85 14.41
N GLY A 114 -5.28 5.62 13.43
CA GLY A 114 -5.68 7.03 13.22
C GLY A 114 -6.98 7.20 12.47
#